data_AF-A0A800CXR9-F1
#
_entry.id   AF-A0A800CXR9-F1
#
_cell.length_a   1.000
_cell.length_b   1.000
_cell.length_c   1.000
_cell.angle_alpha   90.00
_cell.angle_beta   90.00
_cell.angle_gamma   90.00
#
_symmetry.space_group_name_H-M   'P 1'
#
loop_
_entity.id
_entity.type
_entity.pdbx_description
1 polymer ?
#
loop_
_entity_poly.entity_id
_entity_poly.type
_entity_poly.pdbx_seq_one_letter_code
_entity_poly.pdbx_strand_id
1 'polypeptide(L)' 'MIDLDSEVLKFNRVRYPISDVEVKIYGEDGEIHLAPWYMCAACGEIFLNLNALGFCIDIELDSMPGLLEDYHEMTGFKRR' A
#
# COMPACT_ATOMS: atom_id res chain seq x y z
N MET A 1 14.62 2.47 7.60
CA MET A 1 14.76 3.63 6.70
C MET A 1 15.10 3.09 5.33
N ILE A 2 14.49 3.62 4.26
CA ILE A 2 14.79 3.18 2.89
C ILE A 2 16.00 4.00 2.41
N ASP A 3 17.03 3.32 1.92
CA ASP A 3 18.22 4.00 1.39
C ASP A 3 17.94 4.60 0.01
N LEU A 4 18.64 5.67 -0.33
CA LEU A 4 18.57 6.27 -1.66
C LEU A 4 19.04 5.25 -2.71
N ASP A 5 18.43 5.31 -3.90
CA ASP A 5 18.68 4.40 -5.04
C ASP A 5 18.38 2.91 -4.79
N SER A 6 17.74 2.57 -3.66
CA SER A 6 17.25 1.22 -3.40
C SER A 6 16.04 0.88 -4.27
N GLU A 7 15.90 -0.41 -4.58
CA GLU A 7 14.69 -0.93 -5.21
C GLU A 7 13.49 -0.82 -4.25
N VAL A 8 12.39 -0.27 -4.77
CA VAL A 8 11.19 0.01 -4.00
C VAL A 8 9.94 -0.33 -4.79
N LEU A 9 8.90 -0.74 -4.08
CA LEU A 9 7.55 -0.78 -4.63
C LEU A 9 6.90 0.59 -4.45
N LYS A 10 6.47 1.20 -5.55
CA LYS A 10 5.82 2.52 -5.57
C LYS A 10 4.30 2.38 -5.68
N PHE A 11 3.58 3.05 -4.78
CA PHE A 11 2.13 3.16 -4.81
C PHE A 11 1.74 4.56 -5.25
N ASN A 12 1.18 4.69 -6.45
CA ASN A 12 0.57 5.94 -6.88
C ASN A 12 -0.76 6.11 -6.13
N ARG A 13 -0.98 7.31 -5.58
CA ARG A 13 -2.14 7.60 -4.77
C ARG A 13 -2.93 8.70 -5.42
N VAL A 14 -4.23 8.47 -5.53
CA VAL A 14 -5.19 9.46 -6.01
C VAL A 14 -6.29 9.57 -4.98
N ARG A 15 -6.85 10.77 -4.86
CA ARG A 15 -8.11 10.99 -4.14
C ARG A 15 -8.99 11.92 -4.95
N TYR A 16 -10.28 11.88 -4.67
CA TYR A 16 -11.22 12.84 -5.22
C TYR A 16 -11.27 14.13 -4.38
N PRO A 17 -11.67 15.26 -4.98
CA PRO A 17 -11.97 16.50 -4.30
C PRO A 17 -12.97 16.31 -3.17
N ILE A 18 -12.70 16.95 -2.02
CA ILE A 18 -13.58 16.88 -0.84
C ILE A 18 -14.16 18.24 -0.45
N SER A 19 -13.66 19.32 -1.03
CA SER A 19 -14.11 20.68 -0.74
C SER A 19 -14.53 21.42 -2.01
N ASP A 20 -15.43 22.40 -1.87
CA ASP A 20 -15.89 23.24 -2.98
C ASP A 20 -14.75 23.93 -3.73
N VAL A 21 -13.67 24.26 -3.01
CA VAL A 21 -12.47 24.86 -3.61
C VAL A 21 -11.76 23.84 -4.50
N GLU A 22 -11.57 22.61 -4.01
CA GLU A 22 -10.95 21.54 -4.80
C GLU A 22 -11.81 21.17 -6.01
N VAL A 23 -13.13 21.06 -5.85
CA VAL A 23 -14.06 20.78 -6.95
C VAL A 23 -13.98 21.86 -8.02
N LYS A 24 -13.83 23.13 -7.65
CA LYS A 24 -13.64 24.23 -8.63
C LYS A 24 -12.33 24.14 -9.40
N ILE A 25 -11.28 23.56 -8.82
CA ILE A 25 -9.96 23.44 -9.44
C ILE A 25 -9.88 22.20 -10.33
N TYR A 26 -10.36 21.06 -9.82
CA TYR A 26 -10.16 19.74 -10.43
C TYR A 26 -11.42 19.17 -11.10
N GLY A 27 -12.60 19.72 -10.82
CA GLY A 27 -13.90 19.16 -11.24
C GLY A 27 -14.49 18.21 -10.20
N GLU A 28 -15.78 17.87 -10.31
CA GLU A 28 -16.46 16.94 -9.38
C GLU A 28 -15.84 15.53 -9.44
N ASP A 29 -15.53 15.05 -10.64
CA ASP A 29 -14.88 13.76 -10.87
C ASP A 29 -13.36 13.87 -11.09
N GLY A 30 -12.77 15.03 -10.72
CA GLY A 30 -11.34 15.26 -10.88
C GLY A 30 -10.50 14.34 -10.00
N GLU A 31 -9.34 13.90 -10.49
CA GLU A 31 -8.38 13.17 -9.66
C GLU A 31 -7.31 14.11 -9.11
N ILE A 32 -7.13 14.10 -7.79
CA ILE A 32 -6.02 14.79 -7.12
C ILE A 32 -4.93 13.77 -6.84
N HIS A 33 -3.83 13.89 -7.57
CA HIS A 33 -2.64 13.07 -7.35
C HIS A 33 -1.96 13.46 -6.03
N LEU A 34 -1.78 12.47 -5.17
CA LEU A 34 -1.06 12.62 -3.91
C LEU A 34 0.39 12.16 -4.05
N ALA A 35 1.21 12.55 -3.08
CA ALA A 35 2.55 12.00 -2.95
C ALA A 35 2.46 10.46 -2.88
N PRO A 36 3.20 9.75 -3.73
CA PRO A 36 3.19 8.30 -3.74
C PRO A 36 3.79 7.75 -2.44
N TRP A 37 3.36 6.55 -2.06
CA TRP A 37 4.05 5.80 -1.03
C TRP A 37 5.12 4.89 -1.64
N TYR A 38 6.09 4.55 -0.80
CA TYR A 38 7.19 3.67 -1.15
C TYR A 38 7.33 2.60 -0.07
N MET A 39 7.49 1.35 -0.49
CA MET A 39 7.91 0.25 0.37
C MET A 39 9.27 -0.25 -0.11
N CYS A 40 10.13 -0.66 0.83
CA CYS A 40 11.35 -1.38 0.44
C CYS A 40 10.99 -2.68 -0.28
N ALA A 41 11.91 -3.21 -1.08
CA ALA A 41 11.71 -4.45 -1.83
C ALA A 41 11.16 -5.61 -0.97
N ALA A 42 11.69 -5.82 0.24
CA ALA A 42 11.23 -6.89 1.13
C ALA A 42 9.76 -6.73 1.56
N CYS A 43 9.35 -5.53 1.98
CA CYS A 43 7.95 -5.26 2.32
C CYS A 43 7.03 -5.31 1.08
N GLY A 44 7.52 -4.84 -0.06
CA GLY A 44 6.80 -4.88 -1.32
C GLY A 44 6.53 -6.31 -1.79
N GLU A 45 7.50 -7.21 -1.64
CA GLU A 45 7.33 -8.64 -1.95
C GLU A 45 6.25 -9.27 -1.08
N ILE A 46 6.25 -9.00 0.23
CA ILE A 46 5.21 -9.48 1.14
C ILE A 46 3.83 -8.94 0.71
N PHE A 47 3.73 -7.63 0.48
CA PHE A 47 2.49 -7.00 0.04
C PHE A 47 1.94 -7.66 -1.23
N LEU A 48 2.78 -7.83 -2.26
CA LEU A 48 2.37 -8.39 -3.54
C LEU A 48 1.86 -9.83 -3.40
N ASN A 49 2.54 -10.64 -2.58
CA ASN A 49 2.12 -12.03 -2.33
C ASN A 49 0.79 -12.09 -1.56
N LEU A 50 0.66 -11.34 -0.47
CA LEU A 50 -0.57 -11.32 0.33
C LEU A 50 -1.76 -10.77 -0.49
N ASN A 51 -1.53 -9.70 -1.27
CA ASN A 51 -2.53 -9.14 -2.17
C ASN A 51 -2.94 -10.12 -3.27
N ALA A 52 -2.00 -10.87 -3.85
CA ALA A 52 -2.29 -11.90 -4.84
C ALA A 52 -3.12 -13.07 -4.26
N LEU A 53 -2.99 -13.32 -2.95
CA LEU A 53 -3.79 -14.31 -2.22
C LEU A 53 -5.15 -13.76 -1.77
N GLY A 54 -5.45 -12.48 -2.03
CA GLY A 54 -6.69 -11.83 -1.62
C GLY A 54 -6.77 -11.57 -0.11
N PHE A 55 -5.62 -11.51 0.58
CA PHE A 55 -5.57 -11.16 1.99
C PHE A 55 -5.92 -9.67 2.17
N CYS A 56 -6.65 -9.34 3.24
CA CYS A 56 -7.00 -7.96 3.55
C CYS A 56 -5.77 -7.24 4.10
N ILE A 57 -5.41 -6.09 3.52
CA ILE A 57 -4.21 -5.33 3.87
C ILE A 57 -4.58 -3.86 4.05
N ASP A 58 -4.30 -3.28 5.22
CA ASP A 58 -4.32 -1.83 5.42
C ASP A 58 -2.87 -1.30 5.44
N ILE A 59 -2.46 -0.64 4.35
CA ILE A 59 -1.10 -0.12 4.21
C ILE A 59 -0.81 1.03 5.20
N GLU A 60 -1.82 1.74 5.71
CA GLU A 60 -1.63 2.85 6.65
C GLU A 60 -1.40 2.39 8.08
N LEU A 61 -2.08 1.30 8.47
CA LEU A 61 -2.11 0.84 9.86
C LEU A 61 -1.22 -0.37 10.11
N ASP A 62 -1.05 -1.23 9.10
CA ASP A 62 -0.43 -2.53 9.29
C ASP A 62 1.05 -2.56 8.88
N SER A 63 1.82 -3.39 9.59
CA SER A 63 3.17 -3.74 9.17
C SER A 63 3.13 -4.98 8.28
N MET A 64 3.82 -4.95 7.13
CA MET A 64 3.87 -6.11 6.22
C MET A 64 4.41 -7.38 6.89
N PRO A 65 5.46 -7.35 7.73
CA PRO A 65 5.91 -8.54 8.46
C PRO A 65 4.83 -9.09 9.40
N GLY A 66 4.11 -8.24 10.12
CA GLY A 66 3.02 -8.66 11.01
C GLY A 66 1.88 -9.32 10.24
N LEU A 67 1.45 -8.74 9.11
CA LEU A 67 0.41 -9.35 8.27
C LEU A 67 0.82 -10.70 7.71
N LEU A 68 2.11 -10.90 7.41
CA LEU A 68 2.62 -12.19 6.98
C LEU A 68 2.56 -13.22 8.12
N GLU A 69 2.87 -12.80 9.35
CA GLU A 69 2.72 -13.64 10.55
C GLU A 69 1.26 -14.02 10.77
N ASP A 70 0.35 -13.04 10.75
CA ASP A 70 -1.09 -13.25 10.88
C ASP A 70 -1.61 -14.22 9.81
N TYR A 71 -1.19 -14.04 8.56
CA TYR A 71 -1.56 -14.94 7.46
C TYR A 71 -1.09 -16.38 7.72
N HIS A 72 0.15 -16.57 8.21
CA HIS A 72 0.66 -17.89 8.54
C HIS A 72 -0.11 -18.54 9.69
N GLU A 73 -0.45 -17.76 10.73
CA GLU A 73 -1.25 -18.25 11.86
C GLU A 73 -2.65 -18.67 11.42
N MET A 74 -3.32 -17.85 10.59
CA MET A 74 -4.66 -18.12 10.08
C MET A 74 -4.71 -19.35 9.17
N THR A 75 -3.70 -19.57 8.34
CA THR A 75 -3.68 -20.65 7.34
C THR A 75 -2.97 -21.92 7.83
N GLY A 76 -2.22 -21.84 8.92
CA GLY A 76 -1.36 -22.92 9.40
C GLY A 76 -0.13 -23.16 8.51
N PHE A 77 0.23 -22.19 7.66
CA PHE A 77 1.39 -22.29 6.79
C PHE A 77 2.69 -22.32 7.62
N LYS A 78 3.44 -23.41 7.49
CA LYS A 78 4.74 -23.57 8.17
C LYS A 78 5.86 -23.38 7.17
N ARG A 79 6.77 -22.44 7.45
CA ARG A 79 8.05 -22.34 6.72
C ARG A 79 8.78 -23.68 6.88
N ARG A 80 9.09 -24.32 5.76
CA ARG A 80 9.74 -25.63 5.70
C ARG A 80 11.26 -25.49 5.71
#